data_AF-A0A7W4CLH3-F1
#
_entry.id   AF-A0A7W4CLH3-F1
#
_cell.length_a   1.000
_cell.length_b   1.000
_cell.length_c   1.000
_cell.angle_alpha   90.00
_cell.angle_beta   90.00
_cell.angle_gamma   90.00
#
_symmetry.space_group_name_H-M   'P 1'
#
loop_
_entity.id
_entity.type
_entity.pdbx_description
1 polymer ?
#
loop_
_entity_poly.entity_id
_entity_poly.type
_entity_poly.pdbx_seq_one_letter_code
_entity_poly.pdbx_strand_id
1 'polypeptide(L)' 'MVTEWDALAAYNERVKLFAGFMNALGIGMIGFAVLRPLADSLTNASWATAWWTGTGLAMHGVPHYILGRLRREVKE' A
#
# COMPACT_ATOMS: atom_id res chain seq x y z
N MET A 1 -4.85 -25.70 21.74
CA MET A 1 -6.14 -25.74 21.01
C MET A 1 -6.27 -24.39 20.32
N VAL A 2 -6.24 -24.33 18.99
CA VAL A 2 -6.44 -23.06 18.25
C VAL A 2 -7.94 -22.90 18.05
N THR A 3 -8.50 -21.78 18.47
CA THR A 3 -9.94 -21.50 18.31
C THR A 3 -10.21 -20.91 16.92
N GLU A 4 -11.46 -20.94 16.46
CA GLU A 4 -11.84 -20.29 15.19
C GLU A 4 -11.59 -18.77 15.20
N TRP A 5 -11.73 -18.14 16.36
CA TRP A 5 -11.40 -16.74 16.61
C TRP A 5 -9.91 -16.48 16.36
N ASP A 6 -9.02 -17.36 16.84
CA ASP A 6 -7.57 -17.24 16.63
C ASP A 6 -7.22 -17.34 15.14
N ALA A 7 -7.87 -18.24 14.39
CA ALA A 7 -7.65 -18.41 12.96
C ALA A 7 -8.10 -17.18 12.15
N LEU A 8 -9.25 -16.60 12.51
CA LEU A 8 -9.77 -15.38 11.89
C LEU A 8 -8.86 -14.17 12.17
N ALA A 9 -8.44 -14.01 13.43
CA ALA A 9 -7.53 -12.96 13.85
C ALA A 9 -6.21 -13.03 13.09
N ALA A 10 -5.60 -14.22 13.01
CA ALA A 10 -4.35 -14.44 12.30
C ALA A 10 -4.47 -14.11 10.80
N TYR A 11 -5.57 -14.47 10.15
CA TYR A 11 -5.82 -14.11 8.76
C TYR A 11 -5.92 -12.57 8.59
N ASN A 12 -6.74 -11.92 9.42
CA ASN A 12 -6.93 -10.47 9.35
C ASN A 12 -5.63 -9.70 9.62
N GLU A 13 -4.79 -10.18 10.53
CA GLU A 13 -3.48 -9.59 10.80
C GLU A 13 -2.55 -9.68 9.57
N ARG A 14 -2.48 -10.84 8.91
CA ARG A 14 -1.71 -11.00 7.66
C ARG A 14 -2.20 -10.06 6.56
N VAL A 15 -3.52 -9.91 6.40
CA VAL A 15 -4.11 -8.97 5.44
C VAL A 15 -3.70 -7.53 5.76
N LYS A 16 -3.76 -7.12 7.04
CA LYS A 16 -3.34 -5.78 7.48
C LYS A 16 -1.85 -5.53 7.24
N LEU A 17 -1.00 -6.50 7.58
CA LEU A 17 0.45 -6.40 7.37
C LEU A 17 0.78 -6.24 5.88
N PHE A 18 0.14 -7.05 5.03
CA PHE A 18 0.36 -6.97 3.59
C PHE A 18 -0.16 -5.65 2.99
N ALA A 19 -1.35 -5.19 3.40
CA ALA A 19 -1.88 -3.89 3.00
C ALA A 19 -0.95 -2.75 3.45
N GLY A 20 -0.45 -2.80 4.69
CA GLY A 20 0.49 -1.82 5.22
C GLY A 20 1.81 -1.79 4.44
N PHE A 21 2.35 -2.96 4.10
CA PHE A 21 3.56 -3.08 3.27
C PHE A 21 3.36 -2.45 1.88
N MET A 22 2.27 -2.80 1.19
CA MET A 22 1.94 -2.21 -0.12
C MET A 22 1.76 -0.69 -0.03
N ASN A 23 1.16 -0.20 1.06
CA ASN A 23 0.97 1.22 1.29
C ASN A 23 2.31 1.96 1.45
N ALA A 24 3.22 1.38 2.24
CA ALA A 24 4.55 1.95 2.43
C ALA A 24 5.34 2.03 1.11
N LEU A 25 5.25 1.00 0.25
CA LEU A 25 5.84 1.05 -1.09
C LEU A 25 5.22 2.14 -1.96
N GLY A 26 3.88 2.26 -1.96
CA GLY A 26 3.16 3.30 -2.70
C GLY A 26 3.63 4.71 -2.31
N ILE A 27 3.61 5.01 -1.01
CA ILE A 27 4.07 6.29 -0.47
C ILE A 27 5.56 6.51 -0.77
N GLY A 28 6.40 5.49 -0.64
CA GLY A 28 7.83 5.57 -0.95
C GLY A 28 8.09 5.98 -2.40
N MET A 29 7.35 5.43 -3.37
CA MET A 29 7.49 5.83 -4.77
C MET A 29 6.93 7.22 -5.06
N ILE A 30 5.82 7.60 -4.42
CA ILE A 30 5.30 8.98 -4.53
C ILE A 30 6.35 9.96 -4.00
N GLY A 31 6.95 9.66 -2.84
CA GLY A 31 8.05 10.44 -2.28
C GLY A 31 9.25 10.51 -3.23
N PHE A 32 9.65 9.38 -3.82
CA PHE A 32 10.74 9.34 -4.80
C PHE A 32 10.44 10.18 -6.06
N ALA A 33 9.19 10.17 -6.53
CA ALA A 33 8.77 10.98 -7.68
C ALA A 33 8.96 12.49 -7.42
N VAL A 34 8.80 12.93 -6.17
CA VAL A 34 9.02 14.31 -5.74
C VAL A 34 10.50 14.60 -5.45
N LEU A 35 11.17 13.70 -4.72
CA LEU A 35 12.55 13.90 -4.27
C LEU A 35 13.57 13.84 -5.42
N ARG A 36 13.35 12.98 -6.42
CA ARG A 36 14.32 12.82 -7.52
C ARG A 36 14.51 14.10 -8.34
N PRO A 37 13.46 14.78 -8.84
CA PRO A 37 13.63 16.07 -9.52
C PRO A 37 14.25 17.14 -8.62
N LEU A 38 13.95 17.13 -7.32
CA LEU A 38 14.57 18.06 -6.36
C LEU A 38 16.06 17.82 -6.18
N ALA A 39 16.51 16.57 -6.25
CA ALA A 39 17.92 16.20 -6.15
C ALA A 39 18.71 16.45 -7.46
N ASP A 40 18.08 16.20 -8.61
CA ASP A 40 18.75 16.31 -9.93
C ASP A 40 18.65 17.74 -10.50
N SER A 41 17.44 18.20 -10.79
CA SER A 41 17.12 19.55 -11.28
C SER A 41 15.60 19.72 -11.39
N LEU A 42 15.06 20.85 -10.93
CA LEU A 42 13.62 21.16 -11.00
C LEU A 42 13.07 21.21 -12.44
N THR A 43 13.93 21.42 -13.43
CA THR A 43 13.55 21.38 -14.86
C THR A 43 13.40 19.97 -15.41
N ASN A 44 13.82 18.94 -14.67
CA ASN A 44 13.66 17.52 -15.04
C ASN A 44 12.29 16.95 -14.67
N ALA A 45 11.26 17.80 -14.49
CA ALA A 45 9.87 17.38 -14.45
C ALA A 45 9.51 16.74 -15.80
N SER A 46 9.77 15.44 -15.90
CA SER A 46 9.77 14.67 -17.13
C SER A 46 8.65 13.63 -17.09
N TRP A 47 8.46 12.94 -18.21
CA TRP A 47 7.55 11.80 -18.29
C TRP A 47 7.84 10.72 -17.24
N ALA A 48 9.11 10.61 -16.80
CA ALA A 48 9.50 9.73 -15.73
C ALA A 48 8.86 10.12 -14.39
N THR A 49 8.79 11.41 -14.06
CA THR A 49 8.11 11.90 -12.84
C THR A 49 6.62 11.54 -12.86
N ALA A 50 5.94 11.74 -14.00
CA ALA A 50 4.55 11.35 -14.15
C ALA A 50 4.35 9.84 -13.98
N TRP A 51 5.27 9.02 -14.52
CA TRP A 51 5.24 7.57 -14.37
C TRP A 51 5.44 7.11 -12.92
N TRP A 52 6.42 7.67 -12.21
CA TRP A 52 6.67 7.36 -10.80
C TRP A 52 5.49 7.78 -9.91
N THR A 53 4.93 8.97 -10.13
CA THR A 53 3.74 9.44 -9.41
C THR A 53 2.53 8.55 -9.70
N GLY A 54 2.26 8.24 -10.97
CA GLY A 54 1.13 7.39 -11.35
C GLY A 54 1.23 5.97 -10.79
N THR A 55 2.41 5.37 -10.89
CA THR A 55 2.68 4.04 -10.34
C THR A 55 2.59 4.04 -8.81
N GLY A 56 3.15 5.06 -8.16
CA GLY A 56 3.07 5.27 -6.72
C GLY A 56 1.63 5.40 -6.23
N LEU A 57 0.81 6.19 -6.93
CA LEU A 57 -0.60 6.38 -6.60
C LEU A 57 -1.41 5.11 -6.81
N ALA A 58 -1.18 4.37 -7.90
CA ALA A 58 -1.81 3.09 -8.15
C ALA A 58 -1.46 2.08 -7.04
N MET A 59 -0.19 1.97 -6.67
CA MET A 59 0.27 1.07 -5.60
C MET A 59 -0.17 1.51 -4.21
N HIS A 60 -0.37 2.82 -3.97
CA HIS A 60 -0.99 3.34 -2.76
C HIS A 60 -2.50 3.00 -2.69
N GLY A 61 -3.17 2.92 -3.85
CA GLY A 61 -4.58 2.51 -3.96
C GLY A 61 -4.82 1.01 -3.65
N VAL A 62 -3.90 0.13 -4.04
CA VAL A 62 -3.98 -1.33 -3.83
C VAL A 62 -4.26 -1.75 -2.37
N PRO A 63 -3.60 -1.18 -1.34
CA PRO A 63 -3.92 -1.41 0.07
C PRO A 63 -5.40 -1.25 0.42
N HIS A 64 -6.08 -0.24 -0.12
CA HIS A 64 -7.49 0.00 0.16
C HIS A 64 -8.36 -1.15 -0.37
N TYR A 65 -8.01 -1.70 -1.53
CA TYR A 65 -8.64 -2.90 -2.05
C TYR A 65 -8.34 -4.13 -1.18
N ILE A 66 -7.09 -4.31 -0.73
CA ILE A 66 -6.68 -5.44 0.12
C ILE A 66 -7.42 -5.41 1.47
N LEU A 67 -7.57 -4.24 2.09
CA LEU A 67 -8.29 -4.08 3.36
C LEU A 67 -9.77 -4.48 3.24
N GLY A 68 -10.37 -4.39 2.04
CA GLY A 68 -11.70 -4.93 1.76
C GLY A 68 -11.82 -6.45 1.91
N ARG A 69 -10.71 -7.18 2.01
CA ARG A 69 -10.67 -8.64 2.23
C ARG A 69 -10.71 -9.04 3.72
N LEU A 70 -10.78 -8.07 4.64
CA LEU A 70 -10.95 -8.35 6.06
C LEU A 70 -12.28 -9.07 6.31
N ARG A 71 -12.20 -10.15 7.09
CA ARG A 71 -13.36 -10.96 7.46
C ARG A 71 -13.85 -10.56 8.85
N ARG A 72 -15.16 -10.68 9.09
CA ARG A 72 -15.80 -10.43 10.38
C ARG A 72 -16.29 -11.76 10.94
N GLU A 73 -16.34 -11.92 12.26
CA GLU A 73 -17.10 -13.03 12.83
C GLU A 73 -18.55 -12.92 12.40
N VAL A 74 -19.13 -14.06 12.02
CA VAL A 74 -20.57 -14.23 11.96
C VAL A 74 -21.00 -14.57 13.38
N LYS A 75 -21.65 -13.63 14.07
CA LYS A 75 -22.39 -13.97 15.30
C LYS A 75 -23.63 -14.74 14.87
N GLU A 76 -23.71 -16.01 15.25
CA GLU A 76 -24.98 -16.76 15.23
C GLU A 76 -25.94 -16.24 16.30
#